data_AF-A0A9D6N2I0-F1
#
_entry.id   AF-A0A9D6N2I0-F1
#
_cell.length_a   1.000
_cell.length_b   1.000
_cell.length_c   1.000
_cell.angle_alpha   90.00
_cell.angle_beta   90.00
_cell.angle_gamma   90.00
#
_symmetry.space_group_name_H-M   'P 1'
#
loop_
_entity.id
_entity.type
_entity.pdbx_description
1 polymer ?
#
loop_
_entity_poly.entity_id
_entity_poly.type
_entity_poly.pdbx_seq_one_letter_code
_entity_poly.pdbx_strand_id
1 'polypeptide(L)'
;MSPATNNPSPLHKQPLHAGSSSSVTDLSGEWIGHYRGHFDQVVKIVQRGDHIEAVKVTGDDHVPAGEVTFRADLKTLSGEGQVAEKEFRNPCFVPGKLVILGTDRIAFSWENCGTVEFRKDD
;
A
#
# COMPACT_ATOMS: atom_id res chain seq x y z
N MET A 1 -62.22 38.79 -15.67
CA MET A 1 -62.19 37.44 -15.09
C MET A 1 -60.82 36.84 -15.39
N SER A 2 -60.18 36.37 -14.33
CA SER A 2 -58.80 35.91 -14.08
C SER A 2 -57.89 35.47 -15.24
N PRO A 3 -56.59 35.88 -15.22
CA PRO A 3 -55.50 35.21 -15.92
C PRO A 3 -54.74 34.26 -14.97
N ALA A 4 -54.41 33.04 -15.43
CA ALA A 4 -53.55 32.08 -14.74
C ALA A 4 -53.08 31.04 -15.79
N THR A 5 -51.83 30.57 -15.91
CA THR A 5 -50.70 30.59 -14.98
C THR A 5 -49.42 30.39 -15.81
N ASN A 6 -48.44 31.29 -15.67
CA ASN A 6 -47.05 31.04 -16.05
C ASN A 6 -46.48 29.96 -15.14
N ASN A 7 -45.95 28.88 -15.70
CA ASN A 7 -45.26 27.83 -14.96
C ASN A 7 -43.73 28.06 -15.09
N PRO A 8 -43.01 28.50 -14.04
CA PRO A 8 -41.56 28.46 -14.06
C PRO A 8 -41.07 27.03 -13.78
N SER A 9 -40.31 26.48 -14.71
CA SER A 9 -39.56 25.24 -14.51
C SER A 9 -38.64 25.38 -13.30
N PRO A 10 -38.63 24.44 -12.35
CA PRO A 10 -37.69 24.49 -11.25
C PRO A 10 -36.28 24.25 -11.75
N LEU A 11 -35.36 25.18 -11.45
CA LEU A 11 -33.92 24.96 -11.54
C LEU A 11 -33.60 23.63 -10.89
N HIS A 12 -33.06 22.70 -11.70
CA HIS A 12 -32.47 21.47 -11.24
C HIS A 12 -31.23 21.84 -10.41
N LYS A 13 -31.42 21.99 -9.09
CA LYS A 13 -30.32 21.98 -8.13
C LYS A 13 -29.72 20.59 -8.18
N GLN A 14 -28.71 20.40 -9.04
CA GLN A 14 -27.85 19.23 -8.93
C GLN A 14 -27.24 19.24 -7.52
N PRO A 15 -27.27 18.11 -6.79
CA PRO A 15 -26.61 18.01 -5.51
C PRO A 15 -25.12 18.23 -5.71
N LEU A 16 -24.49 18.94 -4.76
CA LEU A 16 -23.05 18.99 -4.57
C LEU A 16 -22.50 17.56 -4.72
N HIS A 17 -21.70 17.30 -5.74
CA HIS A 17 -20.84 16.11 -5.77
C HIS A 17 -19.72 16.31 -4.74
N ALA A 18 -20.07 16.18 -3.46
CA ALA A 18 -19.15 15.85 -2.39
C ALA A 18 -18.95 14.33 -2.44
N GLY A 19 -18.13 13.89 -3.38
CA GLY A 19 -17.68 12.51 -3.49
C GLY A 19 -16.23 12.57 -3.92
N SER A 20 -15.33 12.83 -2.97
CA SER A 20 -13.91 12.56 -3.16
C SER A 20 -13.79 11.06 -3.42
N SER A 21 -13.73 10.67 -4.69
CA SER A 21 -13.29 9.35 -5.09
C SER A 21 -11.81 9.30 -4.72
N SER A 22 -11.52 8.90 -3.47
CA SER A 22 -10.20 8.40 -3.11
C SER A 22 -10.01 7.14 -3.92
N SER A 23 -9.46 7.25 -5.12
CA SER A 23 -8.94 6.11 -5.86
C SER A 23 -7.92 5.45 -4.94
N VAL A 24 -8.33 4.37 -4.28
CA VAL A 24 -7.41 3.53 -3.52
C VAL A 24 -6.36 3.08 -4.53
N THR A 25 -5.12 3.52 -4.36
CA THR A 25 -4.01 3.14 -5.24
C THR A 25 -3.88 1.62 -5.18
N ASP A 26 -3.98 0.95 -6.33
CA ASP A 26 -3.69 -0.47 -6.43
C ASP A 26 -2.16 -0.65 -6.41
N LEU A 27 -1.67 -1.21 -5.30
CA LEU A 27 -0.26 -1.51 -5.08
C LEU A 27 0.11 -2.92 -5.52
N SER A 28 -0.83 -3.72 -6.05
CA SER A 28 -0.56 -5.08 -6.49
C SER A 28 0.54 -5.12 -7.57
N GLY A 29 1.33 -6.19 -7.56
CA GLY A 29 2.38 -6.43 -8.56
C GLY A 29 3.75 -6.68 -7.95
N GLU A 30 4.77 -6.66 -8.80
CA GLU A 30 6.17 -6.83 -8.41
C GLU A 30 6.83 -5.48 -8.15
N TRP A 31 7.69 -5.46 -7.13
CA TRP A 31 8.37 -4.27 -6.65
C TRP A 31 9.80 -4.61 -6.26
N ILE A 32 10.72 -3.69 -6.53
CA ILE A 32 12.14 -3.82 -6.23
C ILE A 32 12.44 -2.98 -4.98
N GLY A 33 12.88 -3.65 -3.92
CA GLY A 33 13.31 -3.01 -2.66
C GLY A 33 14.82 -3.12 -2.47
N HIS A 34 15.47 -2.02 -2.09
CA HIS A 34 16.89 -2.00 -1.77
C HIS A 34 17.14 -2.21 -0.26
N TYR A 35 17.51 -3.43 0.12
CA TYR A 35 17.81 -3.78 1.52
C TYR A 35 19.29 -3.51 1.79
N ARG A 36 19.61 -2.57 2.69
CA ARG A 36 21.01 -2.19 2.98
C ARG A 36 21.87 -3.40 3.36
N GLY A 37 22.97 -3.62 2.65
CA GLY A 37 23.86 -4.78 2.86
C GLY A 37 23.46 -6.05 2.11
N HIS A 38 22.31 -6.03 1.42
CA HIS A 38 21.84 -7.07 0.52
C HIS A 38 21.66 -6.48 -0.89
N PHE A 39 21.71 -7.33 -1.92
CA PHE A 39 21.35 -6.91 -3.27
C PHE A 39 19.86 -6.54 -3.34
N ASP A 40 19.47 -5.83 -4.40
CA ASP A 40 18.07 -5.56 -4.70
C ASP A 40 17.22 -6.83 -4.58
N GLN A 41 16.10 -6.73 -3.86
CA GLN A 41 15.19 -7.84 -3.65
C GLN A 41 13.86 -7.54 -4.34
N VAL A 42 13.34 -8.52 -5.04
CA VAL A 42 12.00 -8.44 -5.63
C VAL A 42 11.00 -8.93 -4.61
N VAL A 43 9.92 -8.18 -4.43
CA VAL A 43 8.76 -8.56 -3.63
C VAL A 43 7.51 -8.51 -4.50
N LYS A 44 6.54 -9.37 -4.21
CA LYS A 44 5.23 -9.37 -4.84
C LYS A 44 4.19 -8.91 -3.82
N ILE A 45 3.51 -7.82 -4.12
CA ILE A 45 2.39 -7.31 -3.33
C ILE A 45 1.09 -7.93 -3.83
N VAL A 46 0.34 -8.52 -2.90
CA VAL A 46 -1.04 -8.95 -3.09
C VAL A 46 -1.94 -8.02 -2.28
N GLN A 47 -2.86 -7.32 -2.95
CA GLN A 47 -3.83 -6.44 -2.30
C GLN A 47 -5.22 -7.10 -2.25
N ARG A 48 -5.85 -7.06 -1.07
CA ARG A 48 -7.24 -7.48 -0.83
C ARG A 48 -7.98 -6.35 -0.12
N GLY A 49 -8.64 -5.49 -0.91
CA GLY A 49 -9.26 -4.28 -0.39
C GLY A 49 -8.20 -3.32 0.15
N ASP A 50 -8.29 -3.00 1.44
CA ASP A 50 -7.32 -2.13 2.12
C ASP A 50 -6.13 -2.90 2.70
N HIS A 51 -6.08 -4.23 2.61
CA HIS A 51 -4.98 -5.02 3.17
C HIS A 51 -4.00 -5.39 2.07
N ILE A 52 -2.71 -5.19 2.33
CA ILE A 52 -1.62 -5.65 1.46
C ILE A 52 -0.72 -6.65 2.19
N GLU A 53 -0.23 -7.63 1.45
CA GLU A 53 0.81 -8.57 1.88
C GLU A 53 1.92 -8.59 0.82
N ALA A 54 3.15 -8.28 1.23
CA ALA A 54 4.33 -8.31 0.38
C ALA A 54 5.15 -9.58 0.68
N VAL A 55 5.32 -10.43 -0.32
CA VAL A 55 6.07 -11.69 -0.24
C VAL A 55 7.38 -11.56 -1.02
N LYS A 56 8.51 -12.01 -0.45
CA LYS A 56 9.79 -12.02 -1.17
C LYS A 56 9.74 -13.00 -2.33
N VAL A 57 10.13 -12.54 -3.52
CA VAL A 57 10.29 -13.35 -4.73
C VAL A 57 11.71 -13.89 -4.82
N THR A 58 12.72 -13.04 -4.57
CA THR A 58 14.14 -13.44 -4.60
C THR A 58 14.64 -13.98 -3.26
N GLY A 59 14.24 -13.37 -2.14
CA GLY A 59 14.68 -13.78 -0.80
C GLY A 59 16.11 -13.40 -0.45
N ASP A 60 16.41 -13.38 0.85
CA ASP A 60 17.77 -13.25 1.36
C ASP A 60 18.01 -14.21 2.54
N ASP A 61 19.23 -14.23 3.09
CA ASP A 61 19.62 -15.11 4.20
C ASP A 61 18.80 -14.89 5.48
N HIS A 62 18.11 -13.75 5.62
CA HIS A 62 17.27 -13.47 6.78
C HIS A 62 15.81 -13.80 6.49
N VAL A 63 15.27 -13.41 5.33
CA VAL A 63 13.89 -13.73 4.94
C VAL A 63 13.91 -14.37 3.55
N PRO A 64 13.68 -15.69 3.44
CA PRO A 64 13.83 -16.42 2.19
C PRO A 64 12.70 -16.12 1.20
N ALA A 65 12.88 -16.56 -0.04
CA ALA A 65 11.84 -16.47 -1.07
C ALA A 65 10.59 -17.25 -0.65
N GLY A 66 9.42 -16.69 -0.95
CA GLY A 66 8.11 -17.25 -0.55
C GLY A 66 7.62 -16.77 0.82
N GLU A 67 8.49 -16.16 1.63
CA GLU A 67 8.09 -15.63 2.94
C GLU A 67 7.59 -14.18 2.85
N VAL A 68 6.71 -13.83 3.79
CA VAL A 68 6.22 -12.46 3.94
C VAL A 68 7.36 -11.57 4.41
N THR A 69 7.51 -10.40 3.82
CA THR A 69 8.44 -9.38 4.32
C THR A 69 7.73 -8.29 5.10
N PHE A 70 6.51 -7.90 4.69
CA PHE A 70 5.64 -7.02 5.45
C PHE A 70 4.17 -7.16 5.03
N ARG A 71 3.28 -6.71 5.92
CA ARG A 71 1.85 -6.52 5.70
C ARG A 71 1.45 -5.14 6.17
N ALA A 72 0.45 -4.54 5.53
CA ALA A 72 -0.06 -3.24 5.98
C ALA A 72 -1.54 -3.05 5.63
N ASP A 73 -2.18 -2.15 6.38
CA ASP A 73 -3.51 -1.62 6.09
C ASP A 73 -3.39 -0.24 5.43
N LEU A 74 -4.00 -0.05 4.26
CA LEU A 74 -3.92 1.15 3.44
C LEU A 74 -4.71 2.34 4.00
N LYS A 75 -5.64 2.11 4.92
CA LYS A 75 -6.41 3.18 5.58
C LYS A 75 -5.63 3.81 6.73
N THR A 76 -4.95 2.97 7.51
CA THR A 76 -4.21 3.38 8.70
C THR A 76 -2.72 3.57 8.44
N LEU A 77 -2.23 3.03 7.32
CA LEU A 77 -0.80 2.94 6.96
C LEU A 77 0.05 2.21 8.01
N SER A 78 -0.60 1.50 8.91
CA SER A 78 0.05 0.68 9.93
C SER A 78 0.23 -0.74 9.41
N GLY A 79 1.28 -1.39 9.85
CA GLY A 79 1.59 -2.72 9.41
C GLY A 79 2.53 -3.44 10.36
N GLU A 80 3.00 -4.58 9.91
CA GLU A 80 4.01 -5.38 10.58
C GLU A 80 4.98 -5.92 9.54
N GLY A 81 6.24 -6.00 9.94
CA GLY A 81 7.32 -6.44 9.09
C GLY A 81 8.03 -7.65 9.70
N GLN A 82 8.32 -8.65 8.87
CA GLN A 82 9.01 -9.84 9.32
C GLN A 82 10.51 -9.57 9.42
N VAL A 83 11.09 -9.96 10.54
CA VAL A 83 12.53 -9.93 10.83
C VAL A 83 12.96 -11.30 11.34
N ALA A 84 14.20 -11.67 11.07
CA ALA A 84 14.78 -12.92 11.56
C ALA A 84 16.30 -12.77 11.64
N GLU A 85 16.94 -13.64 12.40
CA GLU A 85 18.38 -13.85 12.33
C GLU A 85 18.75 -14.58 11.03
N LYS A 86 20.04 -14.59 10.70
CA LYS A 86 20.59 -15.34 9.56
C LYS A 86 20.12 -16.80 9.59
N GLU A 87 19.82 -17.32 8.40
CA GLU A 87 19.21 -18.64 8.15
C GLU A 87 17.75 -18.71 8.62
N PHE A 88 17.05 -17.58 8.58
CA PHE A 88 15.65 -17.44 8.99
C PHE A 88 15.37 -17.96 10.41
N ARG A 89 16.33 -17.80 11.32
CA ARG A 89 16.20 -18.25 12.71
C ARG A 89 15.44 -17.21 13.52
N ASN A 90 14.62 -17.69 14.45
CA ASN A 90 13.81 -16.86 15.34
C ASN A 90 12.96 -15.80 14.60
N PRO A 91 12.19 -16.17 13.55
CA PRO A 91 11.41 -15.19 12.80
C PRO A 91 10.32 -14.60 13.69
N CYS A 92 10.18 -13.27 13.65
CA CYS A 92 9.10 -12.58 14.33
C CYS A 92 8.64 -11.37 13.51
N PHE A 93 7.42 -10.91 13.82
CA PHE A 93 6.89 -9.67 13.26
C PHE A 93 7.11 -8.53 14.24
N VAL A 94 7.60 -7.41 13.72
CA VAL A 94 7.71 -6.14 14.45
C VAL A 94 6.74 -5.13 13.87
N PRO A 95 6.21 -4.18 14.66
CA PRO A 95 5.39 -3.11 14.12
C PRO A 95 6.11 -2.34 13.01
N GLY A 96 5.34 -1.80 12.08
CA GLY A 96 5.87 -1.01 10.98
C GLY A 96 4.86 -0.04 10.40
N LYS A 97 5.36 0.80 9.50
CA LYS A 97 4.56 1.85 8.85
C LYS A 97 4.81 1.85 7.35
N LEU A 98 3.73 1.90 6.60
CA LEU A 98 3.72 2.10 5.16
C LEU A 98 3.70 3.59 4.84
N VAL A 99 4.44 4.01 3.83
CA VAL A 99 4.36 5.35 3.24
C VAL A 99 4.15 5.19 1.74
N ILE A 100 3.09 5.81 1.21
CA ILE A 100 2.80 5.82 -0.22
C ILE A 100 3.36 7.12 -0.78
N LEU A 101 4.41 7.02 -1.62
CA LEU A 101 5.07 8.17 -2.23
C LEU A 101 4.51 8.48 -3.63
N GLY A 102 3.99 7.45 -4.30
CA GLY A 102 3.39 7.51 -5.63
C GLY A 102 2.75 6.17 -6.01
N THR A 103 2.31 6.06 -7.26
CA THR A 103 1.73 4.82 -7.82
C THR A 103 2.77 3.73 -8.09
N ASP A 104 4.03 4.14 -8.21
CA ASP A 104 5.21 3.37 -8.57
C ASP A 104 6.27 3.38 -7.46
N ARG A 105 6.04 4.10 -6.36
CA ARG A 105 6.97 4.25 -5.24
C ARG A 105 6.27 4.21 -3.89
N ILE A 106 6.75 3.33 -3.01
CA ILE A 106 6.32 3.22 -1.62
C ILE A 106 7.54 3.01 -0.72
N ALA A 107 7.38 3.19 0.58
CA ALA A 107 8.38 2.78 1.56
C ALA A 107 7.72 2.05 2.72
N PHE A 108 8.42 1.07 3.29
CA PHE A 108 8.00 0.44 4.54
C PHE A 108 9.10 0.61 5.59
N SER A 109 8.70 1.01 6.78
CA SER A 109 9.58 1.17 7.94
C SER A 109 9.28 0.07 8.96
N TRP A 110 10.28 -0.76 9.27
CA TRP A 110 10.26 -1.70 10.39
C TRP A 110 10.73 -0.95 11.64
N GLU A 111 9.91 -0.94 12.70
CA GLU A 111 10.25 -0.23 13.92
C GLU A 111 11.59 -0.73 14.49
N ASN A 112 12.52 0.19 14.73
CA ASN A 112 13.89 -0.07 15.20
C ASN A 112 14.81 -0.88 14.25
N CYS A 113 14.34 -1.34 13.08
CA CYS A 113 15.17 -2.10 12.13
C CYS A 113 15.52 -1.34 10.84
N GLY A 114 14.76 -0.30 10.49
CA GLY A 114 15.08 0.58 9.37
C GLY A 114 13.94 0.75 8.37
N THR A 115 14.25 1.32 7.20
CA THR A 115 13.27 1.61 6.16
C THR A 115 13.81 1.19 4.80
N VAL A 116 12.93 0.60 3.98
CA VAL A 116 13.22 0.21 2.60
C VAL A 116 12.24 0.93 1.68
N GLU A 117 12.76 1.58 0.64
CA GLU A 117 11.97 2.10 -0.47
C GLU A 117 11.81 1.00 -1.51
N PHE A 118 10.59 0.89 -2.04
CA PHE A 118 10.21 -0.04 -3.09
C PHE A 118 9.76 0.74 -4.31
N ARG A 119 10.24 0.33 -5.49
CA ARG A 119 9.85 0.89 -6.79
C ARG A 119 9.32 -0.18 -7.74
N LYS A 120 8.39 0.18 -8.62
CA LYS A 120 8.11 -0.64 -9.80
C LYS A 120 9.26 -0.48 -10.80
N ASP A 121 9.48 -1.48 -11.65
CA ASP A 121 10.36 -1.31 -12.81
C ASP A 121 9.55 -0.61 -13.92
N ASP A 122 10.17 0.40 -14.57
CA ASP A 122 9.55 1.21 -15.64
C ASP A 122 9.37 0.41 -16.93
#